data_AF-A0A1H2YCZ3-F1
#
_entry.id   AF-A0A1H2YCZ3-F1
#
_cell.length_a   1.000
_cell.length_b   1.000
_cell.length_c   1.000
_cell.angle_alpha   90.00
_cell.angle_beta   90.00
_cell.angle_gamma   90.00
#
_symmetry.space_group_name_H-M   'P 1'
#
loop_
_entity.id
_entity.type
_entity.pdbx_description
1 polymer ?
#
loop_
_entity_poly.entity_id
_entity_poly.type
_entity_poly.pdbx_seq_one_letter_code
_entity_poly.pdbx_strand_id
1 'polypeptide(L)'
;MWTKRWTGFLAALIFTATVTGCGTMPHATSQTSSTSIPAPSVHSVVDRLPGNQQAKLIGFDARKKRVSHLPIAVNGTNVLYISPMEQYAIQQFQQIWPRLKADPVVVWTGVTKAQAQTIWHKEGYENDPLPSVHTEYVPQAIPTPDAYHRDGKGWMEVPGVLPASQLDKWETFFR
;
A
#
# COMPACT_ATOMS: atom_id res chain seq x y z
N MET A 1 -30.08 -33.59 46.50
CA MET A 1 -31.14 -33.28 47.47
C MET A 1 -30.84 -31.92 48.09
N TRP A 2 -31.87 -31.09 48.20
CA TRP A 2 -31.97 -29.72 48.76
C TRP A 2 -31.12 -29.45 50.01
N THR A 3 -30.51 -28.28 50.22
CA THR A 3 -31.09 -26.94 50.51
C THR A 3 -29.93 -25.91 50.42
N LYS A 4 -30.03 -24.58 50.27
CA LYS A 4 -30.91 -23.58 50.88
C LYS A 4 -30.67 -22.24 50.15
N ARG A 5 -31.74 -21.49 49.84
CA ARG A 5 -31.73 -20.09 49.36
C ARG A 5 -31.12 -19.16 50.42
N TRP A 6 -30.62 -17.97 50.06
CA TRP A 6 -30.75 -16.74 50.85
C TRP A 6 -30.71 -15.48 49.96
N THR A 7 -31.40 -14.46 50.43
CA THR A 7 -31.93 -13.23 49.82
C THR A 7 -30.90 -12.13 49.58
N GLY A 8 -31.21 -11.23 48.63
CA GLY A 8 -30.36 -10.12 48.21
C GLY A 8 -30.27 -8.93 49.16
N PHE A 9 -29.45 -7.96 48.77
CA PHE A 9 -29.42 -6.60 49.28
C PHE A 9 -29.00 -5.63 48.17
N LEU A 10 -29.79 -4.56 47.99
CA LEU A 10 -29.43 -3.33 47.28
C LEU A 10 -28.40 -2.54 48.10
N ALA A 11 -27.45 -1.88 47.45
CA ALA A 11 -26.91 -0.61 47.93
C ALA A 11 -26.39 0.22 46.75
N ALA A 12 -27.00 1.39 46.58
CA ALA A 12 -26.65 2.43 45.65
C ALA A 12 -25.38 3.18 46.08
N LEU A 13 -24.64 3.73 45.11
CA LEU A 13 -23.82 4.92 45.34
C LEU A 13 -23.97 5.86 44.14
N ILE A 14 -24.52 7.02 44.45
CA ILE A 14 -24.73 8.18 43.60
C ILE A 14 -23.44 9.00 43.66
N PHE A 15 -22.96 9.51 42.52
CA PHE A 15 -22.28 10.81 42.49
C PHE A 15 -22.73 11.60 41.27
N THR A 16 -23.43 12.69 41.58
CA THR A 16 -23.87 13.76 40.69
C THR A 16 -22.70 14.65 40.29
N ALA A 17 -22.64 15.03 39.02
CA ALA A 17 -22.05 16.30 38.60
C ALA A 17 -22.94 16.91 37.52
N THR A 18 -23.73 17.91 37.93
CA THR A 18 -24.45 18.82 37.04
C THR A 18 -23.49 19.85 36.47
N VAL A 19 -23.48 20.02 35.15
CA VAL A 19 -23.17 21.33 34.55
C VAL A 19 -24.34 21.71 33.66
N THR A 20 -25.00 22.78 34.09
CA THR A 20 -26.08 23.48 33.40
C THR A 20 -25.47 24.38 32.34
N GLY A 21 -25.94 24.26 31.10
CA GLY A 21 -25.76 25.25 30.05
C GLY A 21 -27.08 25.46 29.32
N CYS A 22 -27.79 26.54 29.66
CA CYS A 22 -29.02 26.98 29.01
C CYS A 22 -28.71 27.77 27.72
N GLY A 23 -29.51 27.56 26.67
CA GLY A 23 -29.49 28.40 25.48
C GLY A 23 -30.48 27.99 24.39
N THR A 24 -31.74 28.43 24.54
CA THR A 24 -32.74 28.79 23.48
C THR A 24 -33.24 27.73 22.46
N MET A 25 -34.56 27.46 22.54
CA MET A 25 -35.47 26.79 21.57
C MET A 25 -35.69 27.63 20.27
N PRO A 26 -36.56 27.22 19.31
CA PRO A 26 -36.72 25.93 18.60
C PRO A 26 -36.77 26.15 17.07
N HIS A 27 -36.54 25.13 16.24
CA HIS A 27 -37.20 25.04 14.93
C HIS A 27 -37.28 23.56 14.51
N ALA A 28 -38.50 23.10 14.26
CA ALA A 28 -38.77 21.82 13.64
C ALA A 28 -38.40 21.90 12.16
N THR A 29 -37.70 20.88 11.65
CA THR A 29 -37.75 20.53 10.23
C THR A 29 -37.45 19.05 10.07
N SER A 30 -38.41 18.35 9.48
CA SER A 30 -38.41 16.93 9.15
C SER A 30 -37.12 16.51 8.43
N GLN A 31 -36.46 15.45 8.89
CA GLN A 31 -35.56 14.67 8.04
C GLN A 31 -35.78 13.18 8.30
N THR A 32 -36.58 12.62 7.40
CA THR A 32 -36.52 11.29 6.78
C THR A 32 -35.53 10.30 7.40
N SER A 33 -36.09 9.19 7.89
CA SER A 33 -35.39 7.92 8.05
C SER A 33 -34.62 7.60 6.77
N SER A 34 -33.30 7.55 6.86
CA SER A 34 -32.46 6.95 5.85
C SER A 34 -31.34 6.23 6.58
N THR A 35 -31.53 4.93 6.79
CA THR A 35 -30.46 4.00 7.09
C THR A 35 -29.52 4.03 5.90
N SER A 36 -28.54 4.93 5.91
CA SER A 36 -27.46 4.92 4.93
C SER A 36 -26.50 3.80 5.31
N ILE A 37 -26.56 2.73 4.51
CA ILE A 37 -25.48 1.75 4.41
C ILE A 37 -24.22 2.55 4.05
N PRO A 38 -23.11 2.45 4.80
CA PRO A 38 -21.88 3.12 4.40
C PRO A 38 -21.43 2.52 3.07
N ALA A 39 -21.41 3.33 2.02
CA ALA A 39 -20.76 2.96 0.77
C ALA A 39 -19.27 2.67 1.04
N PRO A 40 -18.65 1.68 0.37
CA PRO A 40 -17.25 1.38 0.58
C PRO A 40 -16.44 2.63 0.23
N SER A 41 -15.75 3.17 1.23
CA SER A 41 -14.86 4.32 1.06
C SER A 41 -13.78 3.94 0.05
N VAL A 42 -13.85 4.55 -1.13
CA VAL A 42 -12.76 4.60 -2.12
C VAL A 42 -11.50 4.98 -1.36
N HIS A 43 -10.56 4.05 -1.24
CA HIS A 43 -9.33 4.25 -0.48
C HIS A 43 -8.65 5.51 -0.96
N SER A 44 -8.50 6.45 -0.03
CA SER A 44 -7.83 7.72 -0.22
C SER A 44 -6.45 7.48 -0.83
N VAL A 45 -6.20 8.17 -1.94
CA VAL A 45 -4.87 8.39 -2.52
C VAL A 45 -3.91 8.70 -1.38
N VAL A 46 -2.97 7.80 -1.13
CA VAL A 46 -1.96 7.97 -0.09
C VAL A 46 -0.98 9.03 -0.60
N ASP A 47 -1.27 10.30 -0.36
CA ASP A 47 -0.41 11.44 -0.72
C ASP A 47 0.95 11.41 -0.02
N ARG A 48 1.12 10.57 1.01
CA ARG A 48 2.38 10.38 1.71
C ARG A 48 2.48 8.99 2.33
N LEU A 49 3.57 8.30 1.99
CA LEU A 49 4.04 7.09 2.68
C LEU A 49 3.97 7.28 4.20
N PRO A 50 3.60 6.28 5.02
CA PRO A 50 3.61 6.41 6.49
C PRO A 50 4.96 6.96 6.98
N GLY A 51 4.95 7.90 7.94
CA GLY A 51 6.14 8.69 8.30
C GLY A 51 7.36 7.86 8.77
N ASN A 52 7.13 6.67 9.32
CA ASN A 52 8.17 5.71 9.70
C ASN A 52 8.81 4.97 8.50
N GLN A 53 8.17 4.99 7.33
CA GLN A 53 8.69 4.46 6.07
C GLN A 53 9.41 5.54 5.25
N GLN A 54 8.97 6.80 5.33
CA GLN A 54 9.64 7.93 4.67
C GLN A 54 11.11 8.10 5.10
N ALA A 55 11.40 7.89 6.38
CA ALA A 55 12.76 7.97 6.92
C ALA A 55 13.71 6.86 6.41
N LYS A 56 13.18 5.83 5.74
CA LYS A 56 13.95 4.71 5.17
C LYS A 56 14.07 4.80 3.65
N LEU A 57 13.47 5.81 3.02
CA LEU A 57 13.57 5.99 1.57
C LEU A 57 14.98 6.41 1.20
N ILE A 58 15.65 5.54 0.46
CA ILE A 58 16.96 5.82 -0.10
C ILE A 58 16.73 6.71 -1.32
N GLY A 59 17.39 7.87 -1.36
CA GLY A 59 17.32 8.75 -2.53
C GLY A 59 17.84 8.04 -3.78
N PHE A 60 17.31 8.41 -4.95
CA PHE A 60 17.59 7.76 -6.23
C PHE A 60 19.10 7.55 -6.48
N ASP A 61 19.90 8.60 -6.28
CA ASP A 61 21.34 8.57 -6.53
C ASP A 61 22.13 7.82 -5.44
N ALA A 62 21.56 7.67 -4.23
CA ALA A 62 22.26 7.06 -3.10
C ALA A 62 22.40 5.53 -3.23
N ARG A 63 21.53 4.87 -4.00
CA ARG A 63 21.66 3.44 -4.32
C ARG A 63 22.03 3.17 -5.77
N LYS A 64 22.28 4.23 -6.54
CA LYS A 64 22.64 4.11 -7.95
C LYS A 64 23.98 3.41 -8.07
N LYS A 65 23.98 2.18 -8.56
CA LYS A 65 25.21 1.40 -8.77
C LYS A 65 25.11 0.56 -10.03
N ARG A 66 26.27 0.16 -10.55
CA ARG A 66 26.37 -0.72 -11.71
C ARG A 66 26.50 -2.16 -11.24
N VAL A 67 25.71 -3.06 -11.81
CA VAL A 67 25.76 -4.50 -11.56
C VAL A 67 25.96 -5.25 -12.87
N SER A 68 26.69 -6.35 -12.81
CA SER A 68 27.01 -7.16 -14.00
C SER A 68 25.93 -8.17 -14.34
N HIS A 69 25.10 -8.56 -13.36
CA HIS A 69 24.04 -9.54 -13.50
C HIS A 69 22.84 -9.17 -12.63
N LEU A 70 21.66 -9.62 -13.05
CA LEU A 70 20.44 -9.56 -12.26
C LEU A 70 20.31 -10.79 -11.36
N PRO A 71 19.54 -10.71 -10.25
CA PRO A 71 19.26 -11.86 -9.38
C PRO A 71 18.66 -13.07 -10.13
N ILE A 72 17.84 -12.80 -11.15
CA ILE A 72 17.33 -13.78 -12.10
C ILE A 72 17.51 -13.25 -13.53
N ALA A 73 17.64 -14.16 -14.49
CA ALA A 73 17.63 -13.78 -15.89
C ALA A 73 16.20 -13.43 -16.33
N VAL A 74 16.03 -12.22 -16.86
CA VAL A 74 14.77 -11.78 -17.48
C VAL A 74 15.06 -11.19 -18.85
N ASN A 75 14.10 -11.31 -19.76
CA ASN A 75 14.21 -10.74 -21.10
C ASN A 75 13.56 -9.35 -21.14
N GLY A 76 14.35 -8.31 -20.90
CA GLY A 76 13.90 -6.92 -20.94
C GLY A 76 15.05 -5.94 -20.77
N THR A 77 14.80 -4.66 -21.07
CA THR A 77 15.76 -3.56 -20.83
C THR A 77 15.49 -2.88 -19.50
N ASN A 78 14.24 -2.86 -19.07
CA ASN A 78 13.75 -2.29 -17.82
C ASN A 78 13.17 -3.42 -16.96
N VAL A 79 13.52 -3.48 -15.68
CA VAL A 79 13.07 -4.53 -14.77
C VAL A 79 12.74 -3.93 -13.41
N LEU A 80 11.61 -4.34 -12.84
CA LEU A 80 11.18 -3.98 -11.49
C LEU A 80 11.00 -5.24 -10.66
N TYR A 81 11.75 -5.35 -9.57
CA TYR A 81 11.56 -6.39 -8.55
C TYR A 81 10.74 -5.81 -7.41
N ILE A 82 9.61 -6.44 -7.11
CA ILE A 82 8.67 -5.95 -6.12
C ILE A 82 7.93 -7.12 -5.45
N SER A 83 7.61 -6.98 -4.16
CA SER A 83 6.77 -7.94 -3.45
C SER A 83 5.29 -7.51 -3.52
N PRO A 84 4.33 -8.44 -3.66
CA PRO A 84 2.91 -8.10 -3.62
C PRO A 84 2.47 -7.53 -2.25
N MET A 85 3.28 -7.68 -1.20
CA MET A 85 3.02 -7.12 0.13
C MET A 85 3.47 -5.65 0.26
N GLU A 86 4.21 -5.12 -0.72
CA GLU A 86 4.73 -3.74 -0.71
C GLU A 86 3.73 -2.77 -1.34
N GLN A 87 2.51 -2.69 -0.78
CA GLN A 87 1.42 -1.84 -1.32
C GLN A 87 1.86 -0.40 -1.61
N TYR A 88 2.70 0.14 -0.75
CA TYR A 88 3.20 1.49 -0.87
C TYR A 88 4.08 1.72 -2.11
N ALA A 89 4.86 0.70 -2.49
CA ALA A 89 5.66 0.70 -3.71
C ALA A 89 4.75 0.55 -4.94
N ILE A 90 3.77 -0.35 -4.85
CA ILE A 90 2.77 -0.57 -5.89
C ILE A 90 2.02 0.74 -6.21
N GLN A 91 1.50 1.42 -5.18
CA GLN A 91 0.79 2.70 -5.34
C GLN A 91 1.67 3.78 -6.00
N GLN A 92 2.94 3.88 -5.60
CA GLN A 92 3.88 4.82 -6.21
C GLN A 92 4.11 4.52 -7.69
N PHE A 93 4.28 3.24 -8.05
CA PHE A 93 4.42 2.84 -9.45
C PHE A 93 3.15 3.08 -10.25
N GLN A 94 1.97 2.80 -9.69
CA GLN A 94 0.69 3.08 -10.36
C GLN A 94 0.52 4.57 -10.72
N GLN A 95 1.05 5.49 -9.91
CA GLN A 95 1.01 6.93 -10.22
C GLN A 95 1.88 7.30 -11.43
N ILE A 96 2.99 6.62 -11.65
CA ILE A 96 3.93 6.94 -12.75
C ILE A 96 3.80 6.02 -13.96
N TRP A 97 3.15 4.85 -13.82
CA TRP A 97 3.04 3.83 -14.88
C TRP A 97 2.54 4.41 -16.19
N PRO A 98 1.44 5.20 -16.23
CA PRO A 98 0.93 5.78 -17.48
C PRO A 98 1.87 6.79 -18.15
N ARG A 99 2.91 7.24 -17.43
CA ARG A 99 3.89 8.22 -17.89
C ARG A 99 5.15 7.54 -18.44
N LEU A 100 5.32 6.23 -18.23
CA LEU A 100 6.45 5.46 -18.75
C LEU A 100 6.33 5.28 -20.26
N LYS A 101 7.46 5.40 -20.97
CA LYS A 101 7.51 5.13 -22.41
C LYS A 101 7.58 3.63 -22.74
N ALA A 102 8.15 2.86 -21.83
CA ALA A 102 8.32 1.42 -21.95
C ALA A 102 8.13 0.81 -20.57
N ASP A 103 7.12 -0.05 -20.45
CA ASP A 103 6.81 -0.71 -19.19
C ASP A 103 7.96 -1.65 -18.80
N PRO A 104 8.44 -1.62 -17.55
CA PRO A 104 9.43 -2.57 -17.08
C PRO A 104 8.84 -3.98 -17.04
N VAL A 105 9.69 -4.98 -17.19
CA VAL A 105 9.36 -6.36 -16.79
C VAL A 105 9.12 -6.37 -15.29
N VAL A 106 7.96 -6.83 -14.84
CA VAL A 106 7.63 -6.91 -13.42
C VAL A 106 7.98 -8.30 -12.90
N VAL A 107 8.84 -8.36 -11.89
CA VAL A 107 9.21 -9.58 -11.19
C VAL A 107 8.59 -9.54 -9.81
N TRP A 108 7.52 -10.32 -9.61
CA TRP A 108 6.89 -10.51 -8.31
C TRP A 108 7.69 -11.52 -7.50
N THR A 109 8.31 -11.07 -6.40
CA THR A 109 9.27 -11.88 -5.62
C THR A 109 8.64 -12.53 -4.39
N GLY A 110 9.23 -13.63 -3.93
CA GLY A 110 8.77 -14.37 -2.74
C GLY A 110 7.43 -15.08 -2.90
N VAL A 111 6.88 -15.16 -4.12
CA VAL A 111 5.52 -15.66 -4.36
C VAL A 111 5.39 -16.42 -5.68
N THR A 112 4.41 -17.32 -5.73
CA THR A 112 3.84 -17.85 -6.97
C THR A 112 2.74 -16.92 -7.50
N LYS A 113 2.34 -17.09 -8.77
CA LYS A 113 1.23 -16.33 -9.37
C LYS A 113 -0.06 -16.40 -8.56
N ALA A 114 -0.46 -17.61 -8.11
CA ALA A 114 -1.68 -17.80 -7.33
C ALA A 114 -1.63 -17.09 -5.97
N GLN A 115 -0.46 -17.10 -5.32
CA GLN A 115 -0.25 -16.37 -4.06
C GLN A 115 -0.31 -14.86 -4.27
N ALA A 116 0.34 -14.35 -5.32
CA ALA A 116 0.32 -12.93 -5.67
C ALA A 116 -1.14 -12.45 -5.89
N GLN A 117 -1.92 -13.18 -6.69
CA GLN A 117 -3.35 -12.89 -6.92
C GLN A 117 -4.15 -12.89 -5.62
N THR A 118 -3.92 -13.88 -4.75
CA THR A 118 -4.59 -13.94 -3.44
C THR A 118 -4.26 -12.72 -2.58
N ILE A 119 -3.01 -12.27 -2.59
CA ILE A 119 -2.58 -11.07 -1.84
C ILE A 119 -3.23 -9.84 -2.46
N TRP A 120 -3.15 -9.65 -3.77
CA TRP A 120 -3.75 -8.51 -4.47
C TRP A 120 -5.24 -8.36 -4.18
N HIS A 121 -6.01 -9.44 -4.25
CA HIS A 121 -7.43 -9.41 -3.92
C HIS A 121 -7.70 -9.01 -2.46
N LYS A 122 -6.89 -9.49 -1.51
CA LYS A 122 -6.99 -9.06 -0.11
C LYS A 122 -6.69 -7.58 0.07
N GLU A 123 -5.79 -7.05 -0.74
CA GLU A 123 -5.39 -5.65 -0.76
C GLU A 123 -6.32 -4.75 -1.62
N GLY A 124 -7.41 -5.31 -2.17
CA GLY A 124 -8.42 -4.55 -2.92
C GLY A 124 -8.12 -4.38 -4.41
N TYR A 125 -7.15 -5.11 -4.96
CA TYR A 125 -6.88 -5.13 -6.39
C TYR A 125 -7.63 -6.29 -7.06
N GLU A 126 -8.36 -5.98 -8.14
CA GLU A 126 -9.10 -6.99 -8.93
C GLU A 126 -8.18 -7.83 -9.83
N ASN A 127 -7.04 -7.26 -10.25
CA ASN A 127 -6.08 -7.89 -11.17
C ASN A 127 -4.64 -7.49 -10.78
N ASP A 128 -3.65 -7.91 -11.58
CA ASP A 128 -2.26 -7.47 -11.43
C ASP A 128 -2.21 -5.93 -11.40
N PRO A 129 -1.74 -5.32 -10.29
CA PRO A 129 -1.78 -3.87 -10.13
C PRO A 129 -0.74 -3.12 -10.96
N LEU A 130 0.27 -3.81 -11.50
CA LEU A 130 1.33 -3.26 -12.36
C LEU A 130 1.45 -4.12 -13.62
N PRO A 131 0.43 -4.14 -14.49
CA PRO A 131 0.43 -5.00 -15.66
C PRO A 131 1.56 -4.59 -16.62
N SER A 132 2.38 -5.56 -16.99
CA SER A 132 3.42 -5.43 -18.01
C SER A 132 3.18 -6.46 -19.13
N VAL A 133 3.77 -6.23 -20.30
CA VAL A 133 3.77 -7.21 -21.40
C VAL A 133 4.46 -8.51 -20.96
N HIS A 134 5.36 -8.41 -19.99
CA HIS A 134 6.06 -9.56 -19.42
C HIS A 134 6.13 -9.43 -17.90
N THR A 135 5.55 -10.43 -17.21
CA THR A 135 5.53 -10.52 -15.76
C THR A 135 6.05 -11.89 -15.34
N GLU A 136 6.98 -11.89 -14.40
CA GLU A 136 7.59 -13.08 -13.82
C GLU A 136 7.15 -13.24 -12.36
N TYR A 137 6.99 -14.49 -11.92
CA TYR A 137 6.67 -14.83 -10.54
C TYR A 137 7.72 -15.75 -9.99
N VAL A 138 8.40 -15.30 -8.94
CA VAL A 138 9.61 -15.94 -8.44
C VAL A 138 9.42 -16.26 -6.96
N PRO A 139 9.31 -17.53 -6.57
CA PRO A 139 9.06 -17.91 -5.18
C PRO A 139 10.26 -17.64 -4.25
N GLN A 140 11.43 -17.35 -4.81
CA GLN A 140 12.63 -16.96 -4.06
C GLN A 140 12.47 -15.56 -3.48
N ALA A 141 12.91 -15.40 -2.23
CA ALA A 141 13.07 -14.08 -1.62
C ALA A 141 14.24 -13.36 -2.27
N ILE A 142 13.94 -12.31 -3.01
CA ILE A 142 14.92 -11.39 -3.62
C ILE A 142 14.73 -10.05 -2.90
N PRO A 143 15.82 -9.31 -2.58
CA PRO A 143 15.67 -7.97 -2.01
C PRO A 143 14.81 -7.06 -2.90
N THR A 144 13.81 -6.42 -2.30
CA THR A 144 12.87 -5.50 -2.96
C THR A 144 12.62 -4.26 -2.09
N PRO A 145 12.05 -3.20 -2.67
CA PRO A 145 11.83 -2.98 -4.10
C PRO A 145 13.09 -2.43 -4.78
N ASP A 146 13.43 -3.00 -5.94
CA ASP A 146 14.62 -2.65 -6.73
C ASP A 146 14.26 -2.50 -8.20
N ALA A 147 14.84 -1.49 -8.86
CA ALA A 147 14.65 -1.28 -10.29
C ALA A 147 15.98 -1.32 -11.04
N TYR A 148 15.92 -1.84 -12.26
CA TYR A 148 17.07 -2.04 -13.11
C TYR A 148 16.81 -1.52 -14.52
N HIS A 149 17.83 -0.91 -15.11
CA HIS A 149 17.85 -0.48 -16.51
C HIS A 149 19.15 -0.92 -17.18
N ARG A 150 19.06 -1.46 -18.40
CA ARG A 150 20.21 -1.91 -19.18
C ARG A 150 20.68 -0.82 -20.14
N ASP A 151 21.85 -0.23 -19.86
CA ASP A 151 22.40 0.91 -20.60
C ASP A 151 23.52 0.53 -21.60
N GLY A 152 23.54 -0.74 -22.04
CA GLY A 152 24.55 -1.28 -22.96
C GLY A 152 25.91 -1.61 -22.31
N LYS A 153 26.27 -0.99 -21.19
CA LYS A 153 27.51 -1.29 -20.43
C LYS A 153 27.28 -2.27 -19.27
N GLY A 154 26.02 -2.56 -18.94
CA GLY A 154 25.62 -3.46 -17.87
C GLY A 154 24.23 -3.08 -17.38
N TRP A 155 23.95 -3.43 -16.13
CA TRP A 155 22.72 -3.04 -15.45
C TRP A 155 23.00 -1.90 -14.49
N MET A 156 22.10 -0.93 -14.46
CA MET A 156 22.06 0.12 -13.46
C MET A 156 20.96 -0.23 -12.47
N GLU A 157 21.30 -0.39 -11.19
CA GLU A 157 20.35 -0.61 -10.10
C GLU A 157 20.06 0.74 -9.43
N VAL A 158 18.79 1.00 -9.13
CA VAL A 158 18.32 2.12 -8.31
C VAL A 158 17.23 1.62 -7.35
N PRO A 159 16.91 2.36 -6.26
CA PRO A 159 15.88 1.92 -5.31
C PRO A 159 14.52 1.90 -6.00
N GLY A 160 13.75 0.82 -5.87
CA GLY A 160 12.41 0.68 -6.43
C GLY A 160 11.35 1.57 -5.76
N VAL A 161 11.68 2.28 -4.68
CA VAL A 161 10.82 3.31 -4.10
C VAL A 161 11.61 4.58 -3.87
N LEU A 162 11.04 5.69 -4.32
CA LEU A 162 11.67 7.01 -4.27
C LEU A 162 10.92 7.94 -3.32
N PRO A 163 11.58 8.98 -2.79
CA PRO A 163 10.89 10.12 -2.22
C PRO A 163 9.92 10.76 -3.23
N ALA A 164 8.79 11.29 -2.77
CA ALA A 164 7.77 11.92 -3.63
C ALA A 164 8.34 13.02 -4.56
N SER A 165 9.35 13.77 -4.08
CA SER A 165 10.03 14.80 -4.87
C SER A 165 10.94 14.27 -5.98
N GLN A 166 11.06 12.94 -6.12
CA GLN A 166 11.95 12.28 -7.08
C GLN A 166 11.21 11.28 -7.98
N LEU A 167 9.88 11.18 -7.91
CA LEU A 167 9.11 10.20 -8.70
C LEU A 167 9.35 10.32 -10.20
N ASP A 168 9.47 11.54 -10.73
CA ASP A 168 9.71 11.79 -12.15
C ASP A 168 11.08 11.24 -12.63
N LYS A 169 12.00 10.89 -11.71
CA LYS A 169 13.25 10.21 -12.09
C LYS A 169 13.00 8.84 -12.72
N TRP A 170 11.86 8.19 -12.41
CA TRP A 170 11.48 6.92 -13.03
C TRP A 170 11.28 7.02 -14.53
N GLU A 171 10.66 8.09 -15.02
CA GLU A 171 10.41 8.28 -16.46
C GLU A 171 11.71 8.41 -17.24
N THR A 172 12.73 9.02 -16.65
CA THR A 172 14.04 9.14 -17.29
C THR A 172 14.83 7.85 -17.19
N PHE A 173 14.70 7.14 -16.06
CA PHE A 173 15.42 5.89 -15.82
C PHE A 173 14.95 4.73 -16.71
N PHE A 174 13.65 4.62 -16.94
CA PHE A 174 13.05 3.57 -17.78
C PHE A 174 12.86 3.98 -19.24
N ARG A 175 13.49 5.08 -19.69
CA ARG A 175 13.35 5.57 -21.05
C ARG A 175 14.08 4.71 -22.09
#